data_AF-A0A168BRQ1-F1
#
_entry.id   AF-A0A168BRQ1-F1
#
_cell.length_a   1.000
_cell.length_b   1.000
_cell.length_c   1.000
_cell.angle_alpha   90.00
_cell.angle_beta   90.00
_cell.angle_gamma   90.00
#
_symmetry.space_group_name_H-M   'P 1'
#
loop_
_entity.id
_entity.type
_entity.pdbx_description
1 polymer ?
#
loop_
_entity_poly.entity_id
_entity_poly.type
_entity_poly.pdbx_seq_one_letter_code
_entity_poly.pdbx_strand_id
1 'polypeptide(L)'
;MPNVEPGDIIRLNRASVFGSRDFMLKGTPYIDERMFECRLCVLGTESEPLRIKEKTKRRHRHVQHIKSKHKFTIFKVKEVKIKTLEEILAEGAEIVQS
;
A
#
# COMPACT_ATOMS: atom_id res chain seq x y z
N MET A 1 -1.65 7.22 7.89
CA MET A 1 -2.66 6.21 8.26
C MET A 1 -3.09 6.48 9.70
N PRO A 2 -4.38 6.70 9.99
CA PRO A 2 -4.83 6.92 11.37
C PRO A 2 -4.71 5.62 12.17
N ASN A 3 -4.43 5.73 13.48
CA ASN A 3 -4.44 4.63 14.45
C ASN A 3 -3.48 3.47 14.16
N VAL A 4 -2.27 3.76 13.69
CA VAL A 4 -1.18 2.78 13.58
C VAL A 4 0.05 3.29 14.30
N GLU A 5 0.70 2.41 15.03
CA GLU A 5 1.89 2.72 15.81
C GLU A 5 3.15 2.23 15.10
N PRO A 6 4.31 2.91 15.31
CA PRO A 6 5.59 2.39 14.86
C PRO A 6 5.84 0.98 15.41
N GLY A 7 6.10 0.01 14.54
CA GLY A 7 6.32 -1.40 14.89
C GLY A 7 5.17 -2.33 14.51
N ASP A 8 3.97 -1.80 14.24
CA ASP A 8 2.82 -2.61 13.85
C ASP A 8 3.07 -3.38 12.55
N ILE A 9 2.59 -4.63 12.52
CA ILE A 9 2.65 -5.49 11.35
C ILE A 9 1.26 -5.56 10.71
N ILE A 10 1.17 -5.14 9.45
CA ILE A 10 -0.07 -5.08 8.68
C ILE A 10 -0.04 -6.09 7.55
N ARG A 11 -1.11 -6.88 7.41
CA ARG A 11 -1.34 -7.76 6.25
C ARG A 11 -2.06 -6.98 5.16
N LEU A 12 -1.48 -6.92 3.97
CA LEU A 12 -2.15 -6.39 2.79
C LEU A 12 -2.89 -7.49 2.06
N ASN A 13 -4.19 -7.25 1.85
CA ASN A 13 -5.10 -8.22 1.24
C ASN A 13 -5.34 -7.97 -0.25
N ARG A 14 -4.96 -6.81 -0.76
CA ARG A 14 -5.26 -6.41 -2.14
C ARG A 14 -3.97 -6.29 -2.93
N ALA A 15 -3.78 -7.22 -3.85
CA ALA A 15 -2.73 -7.18 -4.85
C ALA A 15 -3.38 -7.28 -6.24
N SER A 16 -2.98 -6.40 -7.15
CA SER A 16 -3.44 -6.44 -8.54
C SER A 16 -2.60 -7.39 -9.38
N VAL A 17 -1.29 -7.39 -9.14
CA VAL A 17 -0.30 -8.15 -9.90
C VAL A 17 0.73 -8.72 -8.94
N PHE A 18 1.05 -9.99 -9.11
CA PHE A 18 2.15 -10.65 -8.43
C PHE A 18 3.02 -11.32 -9.49
N GLY A 19 4.33 -11.09 -9.47
CA GLY A 19 5.21 -11.58 -10.52
C GLY A 19 6.58 -11.99 -10.01
N SER A 20 7.17 -12.93 -10.75
CA SER A 20 8.59 -13.26 -10.72
C SER A 20 9.21 -12.85 -12.05
N ARG A 21 10.44 -13.30 -12.33
CA ARG A 21 11.12 -13.06 -13.61
C ARG A 21 10.33 -13.63 -14.79
N ASP A 22 9.90 -14.88 -14.68
CA ASP A 22 9.37 -15.66 -15.81
C ASP A 22 7.84 -15.87 -15.77
N PHE A 23 7.19 -15.53 -14.65
CA PHE A 23 5.76 -15.74 -14.45
C PHE A 23 5.08 -14.53 -13.84
N MET A 24 3.88 -14.20 -14.30
CA MET A 24 3.04 -13.13 -13.76
C MET A 24 1.62 -13.66 -13.50
N LEU A 25 1.18 -13.54 -12.25
CA LEU A 25 -0.20 -13.74 -11.83
C LEU A 25 -0.91 -12.38 -11.84
N LYS A 26 -1.97 -12.27 -12.64
CA LYS A 26 -2.74 -11.04 -12.79
C LYS A 26 -4.17 -11.29 -12.32
N GLY A 27 -4.63 -10.46 -11.39
CA GLY A 27 -6.02 -10.49 -10.94
C GLY A 27 -6.95 -9.73 -11.88
N THR A 28 -8.22 -10.10 -11.87
CA THR A 28 -9.31 -9.37 -12.55
C THR A 28 -10.46 -9.18 -11.57
N PRO A 29 -10.50 -8.14 -10.70
CA PRO A 29 -9.61 -6.97 -10.57
C PRO A 29 -8.45 -7.10 -9.56
N TYR A 30 -8.53 -8.05 -8.63
CA TYR A 30 -7.48 -8.36 -7.64
C TYR A 30 -7.22 -9.86 -7.62
N ILE A 31 -6.05 -10.25 -7.13
CA ILE A 31 -5.71 -11.65 -6.84
C ILE A 31 -6.45 -12.05 -5.56
N ASP A 32 -6.86 -13.32 -5.47
CA ASP A 32 -7.51 -13.84 -4.27
C ASP A 32 -6.57 -13.78 -3.05
N GLU A 33 -7.11 -13.38 -1.89
CA GLU A 33 -6.34 -13.12 -0.66
C GLU A 33 -5.65 -14.38 -0.13
N ARG A 34 -6.17 -15.56 -0.49
CA ARG A 34 -5.64 -16.86 -0.05
C ARG A 34 -4.35 -17.23 -0.78
N MET A 35 -4.15 -16.71 -1.99
CA MET A 35 -3.01 -17.08 -2.83
C MET A 35 -1.70 -16.42 -2.39
N PHE A 36 -1.75 -15.37 -1.56
CA PHE A 36 -0.56 -14.62 -1.18
C PHE A 36 -0.63 -14.04 0.23
N GLU A 37 0.54 -13.86 0.82
CA GLU A 37 0.70 -13.09 2.06
C GLU A 37 1.71 -11.98 1.84
N CYS A 38 1.26 -10.74 2.01
CA CYS A 38 2.12 -9.56 2.02
C CYS A 38 2.05 -8.89 3.39
N ARG A 39 3.17 -8.86 4.11
CA ARG A 39 3.27 -8.26 5.44
C ARG A 39 4.20 -7.06 5.41
N LEU A 40 3.70 -5.95 5.92
CA LEU A 40 4.41 -4.69 6.06
C LEU A 40 4.61 -4.36 7.54
N CYS A 41 5.71 -3.69 7.86
CA CYS A 41 5.94 -3.10 9.17
C CYS A 41 5.81 -1.58 9.06
N VAL A 42 5.08 -0.96 9.98
CA VAL A 42 5.07 0.49 10.13
C VAL A 42 6.40 0.91 10.75
N LEU A 43 7.15 1.79 10.10
CA LEU A 43 8.36 2.39 10.69
C LEU A 43 8.03 3.65 11.48
N GLY A 44 7.04 4.42 11.02
CA GLY A 44 6.63 5.65 11.69
C GLY A 44 5.97 6.63 10.72
N THR A 45 5.81 7.87 11.18
CA THR A 45 5.24 8.94 10.37
C THR A 45 6.25 10.07 10.22
N GLU A 46 6.65 10.34 8.99
CA GLU A 46 7.50 11.48 8.64
C GLU A 46 6.68 12.63 8.06
N SER A 47 7.26 13.83 8.04
CA SER A 47 6.63 15.00 7.45
C SER A 47 7.46 15.56 6.32
N GLU A 48 6.81 15.98 5.24
CA GLU A 48 7.48 16.69 4.16
C GLU A 48 8.00 18.07 4.62
N PRO A 49 8.94 18.67 3.88
CA PRO A 49 9.30 20.08 4.08
C PRO A 49 8.07 20.99 3.86
N LEU A 50 8.03 22.11 4.59
CA LEU A 50 6.92 23.06 4.52
C LEU A 50 6.84 23.69 3.11
N ARG A 51 5.73 23.44 2.41
CA ARG A 51 5.44 24.08 1.13
C ARG A 51 4.55 25.31 1.35
N ILE A 52 4.91 26.43 0.75
CA ILE A 52 4.11 27.66 0.79
C ILE A 52 3.59 27.93 -0.62
N LYS A 53 2.26 27.94 -0.78
CA LYS A 53 1.59 28.32 -2.02
C LYS A 53 1.11 29.76 -1.89
N GLU A 54 1.69 30.63 -2.69
CA GLU A 54 1.29 32.02 -2.79
C GLU A 54 0.24 32.19 -3.90
N LYS A 55 -0.92 32.72 -3.55
CA LYS A 55 -1.95 33.14 -4.50
C LYS A 55 -1.95 34.66 -4.57
N THR A 56 -1.58 35.18 -5.73
CA THR A 56 -1.55 36.62 -6.03
C THR A 56 -2.44 36.92 -7.23
N LYS A 57 -2.85 38.19 -7.36
CA LYS A 57 -3.54 38.71 -8.53
C LYS A 57 -2.80 39.96 -9.01
N ARG A 58 -2.73 40.16 -10.33
CA ARG A 58 -2.06 41.34 -10.91
C ARG A 58 -2.78 42.62 -10.47
N ARG A 59 -2.03 43.66 -10.09
CA ARG A 59 -2.52 44.96 -9.57
C ARG A 59 -3.29 44.89 -8.25
N HIS A 60 -3.13 43.82 -7.49
CA HIS A 60 -3.72 43.70 -6.16
C HIS A 60 -2.62 43.42 -5.13
N ARG A 61 -2.54 44.24 -4.07
CA ARG A 61 -1.44 44.17 -3.07
C ARG A 61 -1.54 42.98 -2.12
N HIS A 62 -2.70 42.32 -2.04
CA HIS A 62 -2.88 41.16 -1.17
C HIS A 62 -2.26 39.89 -1.78
N VAL A 63 -1.44 39.22 -0.96
CA VAL A 63 -0.86 37.91 -1.25
C VAL A 63 -1.38 36.91 -0.22
N GLN A 64 -2.11 35.88 -0.68
CA GLN A 64 -2.55 34.81 0.20
C GLN A 64 -1.49 33.72 0.26
N HIS A 65 -0.99 33.42 1.46
CA HIS A 65 -0.04 32.34 1.69
C HIS A 65 -0.78 31.12 2.26
N ILE A 66 -0.71 29.99 1.57
CA ILE A 66 -1.26 28.72 2.03
C ILE A 66 -0.09 27.80 2.36
N LYS A 67 0.00 27.40 3.62
CA LYS A 67 1.06 26.51 4.13
C LYS A 67 0.58 25.07 4.10
N SER A 68 1.38 24.18 3.54
CA SER A 68 1.12 22.74 3.46
C SER A 68 2.31 21.97 4.03
N LYS A 69 2.04 21.07 4.97
CA LYS A 69 3.02 20.13 5.53
C LYS A 69 2.32 18.80 5.77
N HIS A 70 2.31 17.96 4.74
CA HIS A 70 1.72 16.63 4.79
C HIS A 70 2.58 15.65 5.60
N LYS A 71 1.89 14.68 6.23
CA LYS A 71 2.49 13.60 7.00
C LYS A 71 2.33 12.29 6.23
N PHE A 72 3.40 11.55 6.06
CA PHE A 72 3.43 10.27 5.37
C PHE A 72 3.82 9.15 6.32
N THR A 73 3.07 8.06 6.30
CA THR A 73 3.41 6.85 7.07
C THR A 73 4.38 6.02 6.24
N ILE A 74 5.53 5.70 6.82
CA ILE A 74 6.56 4.90 6.16
C ILE A 74 6.34 3.44 6.51
N PHE A 75 6.31 2.60 5.48
CA PHE A 75 6.22 1.16 5.61
C PHE A 75 7.49 0.50 5.09
N LYS A 76 7.86 -0.61 5.75
CA LYS A 76 8.89 -1.53 5.27
C LYS A 76 8.25 -2.86 4.91
N VAL A 77 8.49 -3.31 3.68
CA VAL A 77 8.06 -4.66 3.25
C VAL A 77 8.89 -5.70 3.99
N LYS A 78 8.21 -6.59 4.73
CA LYS A 78 8.87 -7.68 5.48
C LYS A 78 8.77 -9.00 4.74
N GLU A 79 7.56 -9.39 4.35
CA GLU A 79 7.30 -10.69 3.72
C GLU A 79 6.41 -10.52 2.50
N VAL A 80 6.77 -11.20 1.42
CA VAL A 80 5.97 -11.31 0.20
C VAL A 80 6.06 -12.78 -0.22
N LYS A 81 5.02 -13.56 0.09
CA LYS A 81 4.96 -15.01 -0.14
C LYS A 81 3.78 -15.35 -1.04
N ILE A 82 3.99 -16.32 -1.94
CA ILE A 82 2.94 -16.99 -2.70
C ILE A 82 2.67 -18.32 -2.00
N LYS A 83 1.41 -18.65 -1.73
CA LYS A 83 1.04 -19.97 -1.21
C LYS A 83 1.04 -20.99 -2.34
N THR A 84 1.50 -22.21 -2.05
CA THR A 84 1.46 -23.30 -3.03
C THR A 84 0.06 -23.90 -3.13
N LEU A 85 -0.20 -24.66 -4.20
CA LEU A 85 -1.49 -25.34 -4.41
C LEU A 85 -1.84 -26.30 -3.27
N GLU A 86 -0.84 -26.98 -2.71
CA GLU A 86 -1.00 -27.91 -1.58
C GLU A 86 -1.49 -27.19 -0.32
N GLU A 87 -0.93 -26.02 -0.02
CA GLU A 87 -1.32 -25.18 1.12
C GLU A 87 -2.75 -24.63 0.95
N ILE A 88 -3.13 -24.28 -0.27
CA ILE A 88 -4.47 -23.78 -0.60
C ILE A 88 -5.52 -24.90 -0.50
N LEU A 89 -5.19 -26.12 -0.93
CA LEU A 89 -6.05 -27.29 -0.80
C LEU A 89 -6.24 -27.71 0.66
N ALA A 90 -5.19 -27.65 1.47
CA ALA A 90 -5.26 -27.92 2.91
C ALA A 90 -6.15 -26.91 3.66
N GLU A 91 -6.25 -25.67 3.18
CA GLU A 91 -7.18 -24.65 3.68
C GLU A 91 -8.64 -24.87 3.21
N GLY A 92 -8.93 -25.94 2.46
CA GLY A 92 -10.29 -26.36 2.09
C GLY A 92 -10.82 -25.74 0.81
N ALA A 93 -9.96 -25.39 -0.15
CA ALA A 93 -10.40 -24.95 -1.47
C ALA A 93 -10.80 -26.15 -2.36
N GLU A 94 -12.02 -26.13 -2.90
CA GLU A 94 -12.42 -27.08 -3.94
C GLU A 94 -11.99 -26.57 -5.32
N ILE A 95 -11.29 -27.42 -6.09
CA ILE A 95 -10.96 -27.10 -7.48
C ILE A 95 -12.23 -27.34 -8.32
N VAL A 96 -12.96 -26.26 -8.60
CA VAL A 96 -14.05 -26.30 -9.58
C VAL A 96 -13.42 -26.32 -10.96
N GLN A 97 -13.48 -27.47 -11.64
CA GLN A 97 -13.18 -27.57 -13.07
C GLN A 97 -14.33 -26.93 -13.84
N SER A 98 -14.01 -25.90 -14.65
CA SER A 98 -14.92 -25.29 -15.62
C SER A 98 -14.92 -26.04 -16.94
#